data_AF-A0A067QK92-F1
#
_entry.id   AF-A0A067QK92-F1
#
_cell.length_a   1.000
_cell.length_b   1.000
_cell.length_c   1.000
_cell.angle_alpha   90.00
_cell.angle_beta   90.00
_cell.angle_gamma   90.00
#
_symmetry.space_group_name_H-M   'P 1'
#
loop_
_entity.id
_entity.type
_entity.pdbx_description
1 polymer ?
#
loop_
_entity_poly.entity_id
_entity_poly.type
_entity_poly.pdbx_seq_one_letter_code
_entity_poly.pdbx_strand_id
1 'polypeptide(L)'
;MNGTILDDIKFILYLIYLFLMLIGILGNSPNIGYWCKNHVCDSIVNTNFQDGTEERNFYNISSITQFWKFAETVMIDNIYGKSENDTHQTLVLQDSKLVRVPRLRQVRVRKDSCVVNQSSCYELYSRWYEDTKPFGPGNGTAWTYSTAEELGGSSHWGRWSTYGGGGYYEDLSLNRSEAIEKLLILKNNHWITGRTRAIFLDLIVYNSNVDAIFTVK
;
A
#
# COMPACT_ATOMS: atom_id res chain seq x y z
N MET A 1 -35.74 -49.06 -16.52
CA MET A 1 -34.75 -48.71 -17.56
C MET A 1 -34.61 -47.21 -17.84
N ASN A 2 -35.58 -46.35 -17.47
CA ASN A 2 -35.47 -44.89 -17.73
C ASN A 2 -34.68 -44.09 -16.68
N GLY A 3 -34.38 -44.66 -15.50
CA GLY A 3 -33.61 -43.97 -14.46
C GLY A 3 -32.11 -43.85 -14.77
N THR A 4 -31.53 -44.88 -15.40
CA THR A 4 -30.09 -44.93 -15.71
C THR A 4 -29.68 -43.93 -16.79
N ILE A 5 -30.49 -43.77 -17.84
CA ILE A 5 -30.22 -42.83 -18.93
C ILE A 5 -30.22 -41.37 -18.43
N LEU A 6 -31.13 -41.03 -17.51
CA LEU A 6 -31.19 -39.68 -16.94
C LEU A 6 -29.97 -39.39 -16.06
N ASP A 7 -29.47 -40.40 -15.34
CA ASP A 7 -28.27 -40.26 -14.50
C ASP A 7 -26.99 -40.20 -15.34
N ASP A 8 -26.92 -40.94 -16.45
CA ASP A 8 -25.83 -40.84 -17.43
C ASP A 8 -25.78 -39.44 -18.08
N ILE A 9 -26.94 -38.86 -18.41
CA ILE A 9 -27.03 -37.49 -18.95
C ILE A 9 -26.55 -36.45 -17.92
N LYS A 10 -26.97 -36.58 -16.65
CA LYS A 10 -26.50 -35.67 -15.57
C LYS A 10 -24.99 -35.76 -15.39
N PHE A 11 -24.42 -36.97 -15.45
CA PHE A 11 -22.98 -37.19 -15.33
C PHE A 11 -22.21 -36.50 -16.47
N ILE A 12 -22.68 -36.65 -17.72
CA ILE A 12 -22.08 -36.00 -18.89
C ILE A 12 -22.16 -34.47 -18.76
N LEU A 13 -23.31 -33.92 -18.33
CA LEU A 13 -23.46 -32.48 -18.12
C LEU A 13 -22.51 -31.95 -17.02
N TYR A 14 -22.30 -32.73 -15.95
CA TYR A 14 -21.34 -32.38 -14.91
C TYR A 14 -19.91 -32.38 -15.43
N LEU A 15 -19.54 -33.36 -16.27
CA LEU A 15 -18.21 -33.41 -16.91
C LEU A 15 -17.99 -32.21 -17.85
N ILE A 16 -19.01 -31.83 -18.62
CA ILE A 16 -18.94 -30.63 -19.48
C ILE A 16 -18.79 -29.38 -18.62
N TYR A 17 -19.56 -29.25 -17.56
CA TYR A 17 -19.45 -28.13 -16.62
C TYR A 17 -18.05 -28.05 -16.00
N LEU A 18 -17.52 -29.17 -15.51
CA LEU A 18 -16.18 -29.24 -14.93
C LEU A 18 -15.10 -28.90 -15.95
N PHE A 19 -15.24 -29.36 -17.19
CA PHE A 19 -14.32 -29.03 -18.29
C PHE A 19 -14.33 -27.53 -18.63
N LEU A 20 -15.52 -26.91 -18.70
CA LEU A 20 -15.66 -25.47 -18.90
C LEU A 20 -15.06 -24.66 -17.74
N MET A 21 -15.26 -25.11 -16.50
CA MET A 21 -14.63 -24.50 -15.32
C MET A 21 -13.10 -24.62 -15.37
N LEU A 22 -12.56 -25.78 -15.77
CA LEU A 22 -11.12 -25.96 -15.92
C LEU A 22 -10.53 -25.05 -16.99
N ILE A 23 -11.19 -24.89 -18.14
CA ILE A 23 -10.76 -23.94 -19.18
C ILE A 23 -10.76 -22.51 -18.61
N GLY A 24 -11.80 -22.12 -17.88
CA GLY A 24 -11.88 -20.78 -17.27
C GLY A 24 -10.78 -20.51 -16.24
N ILE A 25 -10.41 -21.52 -15.45
CA ILE A 25 -9.35 -21.41 -14.42
C ILE A 25 -7.95 -21.40 -15.08
N LEU A 26 -7.70 -22.33 -15.99
CA LEU A 26 -6.39 -22.49 -16.63
C LEU A 26 -6.11 -21.40 -17.68
N GLY A 27 -7.13 -20.94 -18.39
CA GLY A 27 -7.02 -19.85 -19.38
C GLY A 27 -6.65 -18.51 -18.76
N ASN A 28 -6.91 -18.33 -17.45
CA ASN A 28 -6.64 -17.10 -16.71
C ASN A 28 -5.34 -17.11 -15.90
N SER A 29 -4.45 -18.09 -16.06
CA SER A 29 -3.20 -18.14 -15.28
C SER A 29 -2.11 -17.25 -15.90
N PRO A 30 -1.86 -16.03 -15.42
CA PRO A 30 -0.82 -15.20 -15.99
C PRO A 30 0.47 -15.53 -15.24
N ASN A 31 1.26 -16.46 -15.77
CA ASN A 31 2.65 -16.68 -15.32
C ASN A 31 3.42 -15.35 -15.23
N ILE A 32 3.04 -14.38 -16.06
CA ILE A 32 3.64 -13.05 -16.12
C ILE A 32 3.23 -12.15 -14.95
N GLY A 33 2.03 -12.32 -14.39
CA GLY A 33 1.59 -11.59 -13.20
C GLY A 33 2.42 -11.94 -11.96
N TYR A 34 2.87 -13.20 -11.88
CA TYR A 34 3.83 -13.64 -10.86
C TYR A 34 5.17 -12.91 -10.99
N TRP A 35 5.71 -12.78 -12.20
CA TRP A 35 6.96 -12.04 -12.45
C TRP A 35 6.82 -10.55 -12.15
N CYS A 36 5.71 -9.92 -12.56
CA CYS A 36 5.42 -8.51 -12.21
C CYS A 36 5.37 -8.30 -10.69
N LYS A 37 4.70 -9.19 -9.96
CA LYS A 37 4.65 -9.15 -8.50
C LYS A 37 6.05 -9.23 -7.89
N ASN A 38 6.85 -10.21 -8.31
CA ASN A 38 8.20 -10.39 -7.77
C ASN A 38 9.08 -9.19 -8.08
N HIS A 39 9.00 -8.64 -9.29
CA HIS A 39 9.72 -7.42 -9.65
C HIS A 39 9.35 -6.24 -8.73
N VAL A 40 8.06 -6.01 -8.44
CA VAL A 40 7.64 -4.98 -7.46
C VAL A 40 8.24 -5.24 -6.08
N CYS A 41 8.14 -6.48 -5.60
CA CYS A 41 8.67 -6.86 -4.29
C CYS A 41 10.18 -6.67 -4.22
N ASP A 42 10.92 -7.03 -5.28
CA ASP A 42 12.36 -6.88 -5.33
C ASP A 42 12.78 -5.41 -5.35
N SER A 43 12.09 -4.58 -6.16
CA SER A 43 12.34 -3.15 -6.27
C SER A 43 12.04 -2.37 -4.98
N ILE A 44 10.92 -2.64 -4.31
CA ILE A 44 10.50 -1.82 -3.14
C ILE A 44 10.90 -2.47 -1.81
N VAL A 45 10.71 -3.78 -1.66
CA VAL A 45 10.81 -4.46 -0.37
C VAL A 45 12.22 -5.02 -0.12
N ASN A 46 12.81 -5.66 -1.13
CA ASN A 46 14.11 -6.32 -1.00
C ASN A 46 15.30 -5.41 -1.31
N THR A 47 15.07 -4.23 -1.89
CA THR A 47 16.14 -3.28 -2.21
C THR A 47 16.76 -2.70 -0.93
N ASN A 48 18.09 -2.78 -0.85
CA ASN A 48 18.85 -2.26 0.27
C ASN A 48 19.07 -0.74 0.15
N PHE A 49 19.08 -0.05 1.28
CA PHE A 49 19.52 1.33 1.42
C PHE A 49 20.56 1.47 2.52
N GLN A 50 21.37 2.52 2.40
CA GLN A 50 22.44 2.83 3.35
C GLN A 50 21.86 3.54 4.57
N ASP A 51 22.04 2.96 5.75
CA ASP A 51 21.73 3.58 7.05
C ASP A 51 23.03 3.79 7.84
N GLY A 52 23.78 4.83 7.45
CA GLY A 52 25.11 5.07 8.01
C GLY A 52 26.13 4.09 7.41
N THR A 53 26.62 3.15 8.21
CA THR A 53 27.59 2.12 7.78
C THR A 53 26.96 0.77 7.48
N GLU A 54 25.66 0.60 7.75
CA GLU A 54 24.95 -0.66 7.59
C GLU A 54 23.96 -0.59 6.42
N GLU A 55 23.83 -1.68 5.69
CA GLU A 55 22.77 -1.86 4.70
C GLU A 55 21.52 -2.44 5.35
N ARG A 56 20.36 -1.87 4.99
CA ARG A 56 19.06 -2.31 5.49
C ARG A 56 18.07 -2.40 4.34
N ASN A 57 17.11 -3.30 4.44
CA ASN A 57 15.94 -3.37 3.55
C ASN A 57 14.66 -3.03 4.32
N PHE A 58 13.51 -3.13 3.65
CA PHE A 58 12.20 -2.82 4.25
C PHE A 58 11.89 -3.66 5.51
N TYR A 59 12.27 -4.94 5.53
CA TYR A 59 12.02 -5.83 6.68
C TYR A 59 12.82 -5.43 7.92
N ASN A 60 13.94 -4.71 7.75
CA ASN A 60 14.83 -4.33 8.84
C ASN A 60 14.62 -2.88 9.33
N ILE A 61 13.56 -2.20 8.89
CA ILE A 61 13.20 -0.87 9.38
C ILE A 61 12.60 -0.99 10.79
N SER A 62 13.19 -0.28 11.74
CA SER A 62 12.77 -0.31 13.16
C SER A 62 12.50 1.07 13.76
N SER A 63 12.99 2.14 13.15
CA SER A 63 12.82 3.52 13.65
C SER A 63 12.15 4.45 12.64
N ILE A 64 11.56 5.53 13.13
CA ILE A 64 10.93 6.57 12.29
C ILE A 64 11.97 7.21 11.36
N THR A 65 13.20 7.43 11.84
CA THR A 65 14.29 7.99 11.03
C THR A 65 14.65 7.06 9.88
N GLN A 66 14.72 5.75 10.13
CA GLN A 66 14.97 4.74 9.09
C GLN A 66 13.84 4.70 8.07
N PHE A 67 12.58 4.79 8.51
CA PHE A 67 11.44 4.88 7.60
C PHE A 67 11.56 6.08 6.65
N TRP A 68 11.91 7.26 7.17
CA TRP A 68 12.07 8.44 6.30
C TRP A 68 13.24 8.29 5.33
N LYS A 69 14.37 7.70 5.76
CA LYS A 69 15.47 7.38 4.84
C LYS A 69 15.04 6.43 3.73
N PHE A 70 14.29 5.38 4.07
CA PHE A 70 13.70 4.46 3.08
C PHE A 70 12.76 5.18 2.12
N ALA A 71 11.89 6.06 2.64
CA ALA A 71 10.94 6.83 1.85
C ALA A 71 11.64 7.76 0.86
N GLU A 72 12.68 8.48 1.30
CA GLU A 72 13.43 9.45 0.50
C GLU A 72 14.36 8.81 -0.54
N THR A 73 14.77 7.56 -0.32
CA THR A 73 15.70 6.84 -1.21
C THR A 73 14.95 5.78 -2.00
N VAL A 74 14.78 4.58 -1.45
CA VAL A 74 14.20 3.42 -2.12
C VAL A 74 12.81 3.71 -2.67
N MET A 75 11.90 4.25 -1.86
CA MET A 75 10.52 4.47 -2.29
C MET A 75 10.44 5.51 -3.42
N ILE A 76 11.06 6.68 -3.25
CA ILE A 76 11.05 7.72 -4.29
C ILE A 76 11.76 7.23 -5.56
N ASP A 77 12.96 6.66 -5.45
CA ASP A 77 13.74 6.28 -6.62
C ASP A 77 13.09 5.13 -7.39
N ASN A 78 12.44 4.17 -6.71
CA ASN A 78 11.72 3.09 -7.40
C ASN A 78 10.39 3.55 -7.97
N ILE A 79 9.70 4.53 -7.37
CA ILE A 79 8.41 5.01 -7.90
C ILE A 79 8.61 5.98 -9.08
N TYR A 80 9.57 6.89 -8.96
CA TYR A 80 9.73 8.04 -9.85
C TYR A 80 11.00 7.98 -10.72
N GLY A 81 11.89 7.01 -10.50
CA GLY A 81 13.21 6.97 -11.12
C GLY A 81 14.26 7.78 -10.35
N LYS A 82 15.54 7.56 -10.68
CA LYS A 82 16.67 8.19 -9.98
C LYS A 82 16.89 9.68 -10.32
N SER A 83 16.43 10.12 -11.50
CA SER A 83 16.63 11.50 -11.97
C SER A 83 15.49 11.93 -12.90
N GLU A 84 15.15 13.23 -12.87
CA GLU A 84 14.12 13.82 -13.74
C GLU A 84 14.50 13.80 -15.23
N ASN A 85 15.81 13.85 -15.53
CA ASN A 85 16.33 13.83 -16.90
C ASN A 85 16.43 12.41 -17.48
N ASP A 86 16.14 11.39 -16.68
CA ASP A 86 16.12 10.00 -17.13
C ASP A 86 14.77 9.75 -17.83
N THR A 87 14.60 10.34 -19.02
CA THR A 87 13.38 10.22 -19.85
C THR A 87 13.09 8.79 -20.30
N HIS A 88 14.04 7.88 -20.09
CA HIS A 88 13.88 6.43 -20.26
C HIS A 88 13.32 5.71 -19.02
N GLN A 89 13.09 6.40 -17.89
CA GLN A 89 12.74 5.80 -16.60
C GLN A 89 11.60 6.51 -15.85
N THR A 90 10.72 7.25 -16.53
CA THR A 90 9.39 7.41 -15.94
C THR A 90 8.74 6.05 -15.98
N LEU A 91 8.88 5.23 -14.92
CA LEU A 91 7.92 4.22 -14.50
C LEU A 91 8.44 3.25 -13.43
N VAL A 92 7.56 3.02 -12.44
CA VAL A 92 7.71 2.20 -11.22
C VAL A 92 8.26 0.78 -11.43
N LEU A 93 8.26 0.24 -12.66
CA LEU A 93 8.77 -1.10 -12.99
C LEU A 93 9.24 -1.22 -14.47
N GLN A 94 9.90 -0.20 -15.05
CA GLN A 94 10.31 -0.08 -16.47
C GLN A 94 9.16 -0.14 -17.50
N ASP A 95 8.31 -1.16 -17.43
CA ASP A 95 7.19 -1.45 -18.34
C ASP A 95 5.81 -1.10 -17.75
N SER A 96 5.75 -0.54 -16.53
CA SER A 96 4.47 -0.39 -15.79
C SER A 96 4.19 1.02 -15.28
N LYS A 97 3.09 1.64 -15.74
CA LYS A 97 2.65 3.03 -15.53
C LYS A 97 1.86 3.20 -14.24
N LEU A 98 2.10 4.30 -13.53
CA LEU A 98 1.19 4.74 -12.48
C LEU A 98 -0.14 5.14 -13.11
N VAL A 99 -1.22 4.53 -12.66
CA VAL A 99 -2.59 4.88 -13.08
C VAL A 99 -3.10 6.09 -12.27
N ARG A 100 -2.63 6.22 -11.03
CA ARG A 100 -2.98 7.29 -10.10
C ARG A 100 -1.72 7.75 -9.35
N VAL A 101 -1.78 8.96 -8.81
CA VAL A 101 -0.83 9.42 -7.80
C VAL A 101 -0.69 8.43 -6.64
N PRO A 102 0.54 8.17 -6.16
CA PRO A 102 0.79 7.44 -4.92
C PRO A 102 0.12 8.13 -3.73
N ARG A 103 -0.50 7.35 -2.85
CA ARG A 103 -1.13 7.87 -1.62
C ARG A 103 -0.43 7.33 -0.39
N LEU A 104 0.06 8.23 0.45
CA LEU A 104 0.45 7.91 1.82
C LEU A 104 -0.75 8.12 2.75
N ARG A 105 -1.07 7.14 3.58
CA ARG A 105 -2.14 7.25 4.57
C ARG A 105 -1.67 6.76 5.92
N GLN A 106 -1.97 7.49 6.99
CA GLN A 106 -1.67 7.07 8.35
C GLN A 106 -2.92 6.94 9.22
N VAL A 107 -2.82 6.06 10.20
CA VAL A 107 -3.80 5.88 11.27
C VAL A 107 -3.12 6.17 12.61
N ARG A 108 -3.80 6.92 13.48
CA ARG A 108 -3.27 7.44 14.74
C ARG A 108 -4.23 7.16 15.90
N VAL A 109 -3.70 7.12 17.11
CA VAL A 109 -4.49 6.98 18.35
C VAL A 109 -4.47 8.25 19.21
N ARG A 110 -5.54 8.45 19.98
CA ARG A 110 -5.71 9.60 20.88
C ARG A 110 -4.69 9.59 22.04
N LYS A 111 -4.39 10.78 22.59
CA LYS A 111 -3.41 10.95 23.69
C LYS A 111 -3.91 10.45 25.05
N ASP A 112 -5.22 10.31 25.19
CA ASP A 112 -5.98 9.86 26.37
C ASP A 112 -6.49 8.42 26.18
N SER A 113 -5.82 7.65 25.31
CA SER A 113 -6.28 6.29 24.96
C SER A 113 -6.07 5.26 26.07
N CYS A 114 -5.20 5.54 27.04
CA CYS A 114 -4.97 4.68 28.20
C CYS A 114 -5.02 5.43 29.52
N VAL A 115 -5.42 4.72 30.57
CA VAL A 115 -5.56 5.25 31.94
C VAL A 115 -4.23 5.09 32.66
N VAL A 116 -3.35 6.09 32.50
CA VAL A 116 -2.06 6.15 33.20
C VAL A 116 -1.90 7.52 33.84
N ASN A 117 -1.20 7.58 34.97
CA ASN A 117 -0.94 8.81 35.73
C ASN A 117 0.08 9.77 35.05
N GLN A 118 0.25 9.65 33.73
CA GLN A 118 1.18 10.44 32.90
C GLN A 118 0.41 11.33 31.92
N SER A 119 1.03 12.43 31.50
CA SER A 119 0.42 13.47 30.67
C SER A 119 0.10 13.05 29.22
N SER A 120 0.67 11.95 28.73
CA SER A 120 0.34 11.39 27.41
C SER A 120 0.53 9.89 27.38
N CYS A 121 -0.52 9.16 26.96
CA CYS A 121 -0.54 7.71 26.90
C CYS A 121 -1.10 7.24 25.55
N TYR A 122 -0.45 6.24 24.93
CA TYR A 122 -0.85 5.74 23.62
C TYR A 122 -1.08 4.23 23.65
N GLU A 123 -2.34 3.80 23.65
CA GLU A 123 -2.74 2.39 23.65
C GLU A 123 -2.56 1.74 22.26
N LEU A 124 -2.74 0.41 22.19
CA LEU A 124 -2.85 -0.31 20.92
C LEU A 124 -4.00 0.25 20.07
N TYR A 125 -3.91 0.06 18.75
CA TYR A 125 -4.96 0.54 17.87
C TYR A 125 -6.28 -0.19 18.15
N SER A 126 -7.33 0.59 18.34
CA SER A 126 -8.71 0.14 18.22
C SER A 126 -9.50 1.24 17.52
N ARG A 127 -10.60 0.87 16.88
CA ARG A 127 -11.50 1.84 16.23
C ARG A 127 -12.01 2.90 17.22
N TRP A 128 -12.15 2.54 18.49
CA TRP A 128 -12.63 3.43 19.56
C TRP A 128 -11.58 4.46 20.00
N TYR A 129 -10.30 4.12 19.88
CA TYR A 129 -9.19 4.99 20.27
C TYR A 129 -8.55 5.74 19.11
N GLU A 130 -9.09 5.59 17.89
CA GLU A 130 -8.64 6.32 16.71
C GLU A 130 -8.75 7.83 16.93
N ASP A 131 -7.70 8.56 16.54
CA ASP A 131 -7.67 10.01 16.62
C ASP A 131 -8.23 10.61 15.33
N THR A 132 -9.36 11.30 15.46
CA THR A 132 -10.05 12.00 14.36
C THR A 132 -9.87 13.51 14.40
N LYS A 133 -9.11 14.04 15.37
CA LYS A 133 -8.89 15.49 15.50
C LYS A 133 -7.72 15.97 14.62
N PRO A 134 -7.82 17.15 13.99
CA PRO A 134 -6.69 17.72 13.26
C PRO A 134 -5.42 17.83 14.10
N PHE A 135 -4.26 17.67 13.48
CA PHE A 135 -2.95 17.74 14.16
C PHE A 135 -1.87 18.44 13.32
N GLY A 136 -0.73 18.73 13.93
CA GLY A 136 0.37 19.40 13.24
C GLY A 136 -0.03 20.80 12.76
N PRO A 137 0.35 21.21 11.54
CA PRO A 137 -0.07 22.48 10.94
C PRO A 137 -1.59 22.64 10.77
N GLY A 138 -2.35 21.54 10.80
CA GLY A 138 -3.81 21.55 10.70
C GLY A 138 -4.37 21.95 9.33
N ASN A 139 -3.53 22.14 8.32
CA ASN A 139 -3.94 22.56 6.98
C ASN A 139 -3.61 21.47 5.95
N GLY A 140 -4.62 21.01 5.20
CA GLY A 140 -4.50 19.97 4.18
C GLY A 140 -4.84 18.56 4.69
N THR A 141 -5.04 17.65 3.75
CA THR A 141 -5.54 16.28 3.99
C THR A 141 -4.58 15.41 4.82
N ALA A 142 -3.28 15.74 4.82
CA ALA A 142 -2.30 15.07 5.65
C ALA A 142 -2.50 15.33 7.16
N TRP A 143 -3.24 16.38 7.51
CA TRP A 143 -3.33 16.91 8.88
C TRP A 143 -4.76 16.95 9.41
N THR A 144 -5.75 16.82 8.52
CA THR A 144 -7.16 16.68 8.84
C THR A 144 -7.62 15.24 8.60
N TYR A 145 -8.51 14.74 9.46
CA TYR A 145 -8.99 13.37 9.38
C TYR A 145 -10.03 13.23 8.26
N SER A 146 -9.92 12.18 7.45
CA SER A 146 -10.95 11.77 6.50
C SER A 146 -11.50 10.40 6.87
N THR A 147 -12.82 10.28 6.75
CA THR A 147 -13.56 9.05 7.03
C THR A 147 -13.31 7.99 5.96
N ALA A 148 -13.62 6.73 6.29
CA ALA A 148 -13.51 5.64 5.34
C ALA A 148 -14.40 5.84 4.09
N GLU A 149 -15.57 6.44 4.27
CA GLU A 149 -16.54 6.72 3.19
C GLU A 149 -16.00 7.77 2.22
N GLU A 150 -15.46 8.89 2.74
CA GLU A 150 -14.84 9.94 1.91
C GLU A 150 -13.64 9.41 1.11
N LEU A 151 -12.87 8.49 1.67
CA LEU A 151 -11.72 7.89 1.01
C LEU A 151 -12.09 6.70 0.09
N GLY A 152 -13.34 6.22 0.15
CA GLY A 152 -13.72 4.93 -0.44
C GLY A 152 -12.89 3.75 0.10
N GLY A 153 -12.36 3.89 1.32
CA GLY A 153 -11.42 2.95 1.93
C GLY A 153 -12.13 1.86 2.72
N SER A 154 -11.67 0.61 2.60
CA SER A 154 -12.08 -0.50 3.47
C SER A 154 -11.10 -0.73 4.61
N SER A 155 -11.51 -1.50 5.61
CA SER A 155 -10.60 -1.95 6.66
C SER A 155 -9.48 -2.83 6.08
N HIS A 156 -8.28 -2.70 6.64
CA HIS A 156 -7.13 -3.53 6.29
C HIS A 156 -6.70 -4.38 7.48
N TRP A 157 -6.64 -5.70 7.30
CA TRP A 157 -6.17 -6.62 8.32
C TRP A 157 -4.65 -6.67 8.32
N GLY A 158 -4.03 -6.04 9.31
CA GLY A 158 -2.58 -6.08 9.51
C GLY A 158 -2.16 -7.12 10.55
N ARG A 159 -0.85 -7.26 10.74
CA ARG A 159 -0.26 -8.24 11.68
C ARG A 159 -0.75 -8.11 13.13
N TRP A 160 -0.96 -6.88 13.60
CA TRP A 160 -1.28 -6.61 15.01
C TRP A 160 -2.75 -6.23 15.26
N SER A 161 -3.41 -5.65 14.27
CA SER A 161 -4.80 -5.22 14.37
C SER A 161 -5.42 -5.08 12.98
N THR A 162 -6.75 -5.02 12.94
CA THR A 162 -7.49 -4.53 11.79
C THR A 162 -7.57 -3.01 11.87
N TYR A 163 -7.11 -2.33 10.83
CA TYR A 163 -7.11 -0.86 10.73
C TYR A 163 -8.30 -0.39 9.88
N GLY A 164 -8.94 0.72 10.27
CA GLY A 164 -10.01 1.32 9.49
C GLY A 164 -9.57 1.84 8.12
N GLY A 165 -10.55 2.11 7.25
CA GLY A 165 -10.34 2.70 5.93
C GLY A 165 -10.08 4.21 5.94
N GLY A 166 -10.37 4.89 7.07
CA GLY A 166 -10.13 6.32 7.25
C GLY A 166 -8.68 6.64 7.63
N GLY A 167 -8.45 7.89 7.98
CA GLY A 167 -7.17 8.37 8.49
C GLY A 167 -6.78 9.72 7.90
N TYR A 168 -5.49 10.03 8.05
CA TYR A 168 -4.88 11.22 7.48
C TYR A 168 -4.09 10.81 6.26
N TYR A 169 -4.20 11.52 5.14
CA TYR A 169 -3.57 11.08 3.90
C TYR A 169 -2.96 12.23 3.11
N GLU A 170 -1.87 11.93 2.42
CA GLU A 170 -1.26 12.82 1.45
C GLU A 170 -1.19 12.08 0.10
N ASP A 171 -1.81 12.67 -0.91
CA ASP A 171 -1.60 12.29 -2.29
C ASP A 171 -0.28 12.92 -2.75
N LEU A 172 0.71 12.09 -3.05
CA LEU A 172 1.97 12.56 -3.63
C LEU A 172 1.73 13.08 -5.05
N SER A 173 2.71 13.77 -5.64
CA SER A 173 2.61 14.20 -7.03
C SER A 173 3.01 13.08 -7.99
N LEU A 174 2.70 13.22 -9.29
CA LEU A 174 3.36 12.43 -10.34
C LEU A 174 4.76 12.97 -10.66
N ASN A 175 5.01 14.25 -10.35
CA ASN A 175 6.32 14.86 -10.48
C ASN A 175 7.21 14.46 -9.29
N ARG A 176 8.45 14.02 -9.59
CA ARG A 176 9.41 13.57 -8.59
C ARG A 176 9.78 14.66 -7.59
N SER A 177 10.13 15.86 -8.06
CA SER A 177 10.51 16.97 -7.18
C SER A 177 9.37 17.40 -6.27
N GLU A 178 8.15 17.50 -6.80
CA GLU A 178 6.97 17.83 -5.98
C GLU A 178 6.66 16.73 -4.95
N ALA A 179 6.82 15.45 -5.32
CA ALA A 179 6.63 14.34 -4.39
C ALA A 179 7.67 14.36 -3.25
N ILE A 180 8.92 14.68 -3.56
CA ILE A 180 9.98 14.85 -2.56
C ILE A 180 9.67 16.04 -1.65
N GLU A 181 9.25 17.18 -2.20
CA GLU A 181 8.87 18.35 -1.40
C GLU A 181 7.75 18.01 -0.41
N LYS A 182 6.71 17.33 -0.88
CA LYS A 182 5.63 16.83 -0.01
C LYS A 182 6.15 15.91 1.09
N LEU A 183 7.00 14.94 0.77
CA LEU A 183 7.60 14.05 1.79
C LEU A 183 8.42 14.83 2.84
N LEU A 184 9.21 15.82 2.41
CA LEU A 184 9.98 16.67 3.31
C LEU A 184 9.07 17.50 4.22
N ILE A 185 7.97 18.06 3.71
CA ILE A 185 6.97 18.76 4.51
C ILE A 185 6.39 17.83 5.58
N LEU A 186 6.03 16.59 5.22
CA LEU A 186 5.52 15.60 6.17
C LEU A 186 6.55 15.25 7.25
N LYS A 187 7.81 15.02 6.85
CA LYS A 187 8.92 14.70 7.77
C LYS A 187 9.21 15.84 8.74
N ASN A 188 9.36 17.06 8.22
CA ASN A 188 9.73 18.25 9.00
C ASN A 188 8.63 18.67 9.98
N ASN A 189 7.37 18.42 9.65
CA ASN A 189 6.22 18.70 10.54
C ASN A 189 5.83 17.50 11.41
N HIS A 190 6.69 16.49 11.53
CA HIS A 190 6.49 15.31 12.37
C HIS A 190 5.16 14.59 12.09
N TRP A 191 4.88 14.33 10.81
CA TRP A 191 3.67 13.61 10.40
C TRP A 191 3.59 12.23 11.07
N ILE A 192 4.73 11.54 11.22
CA ILE A 192 4.85 10.28 11.97
C ILE A 192 5.32 10.58 13.39
N THR A 193 4.60 10.04 14.37
CA THR A 193 4.92 10.21 15.80
C THR A 193 4.69 8.89 16.55
N GLY A 194 5.00 8.84 17.86
CA GLY A 194 4.66 7.68 18.70
C GLY A 194 3.15 7.35 18.79
N ARG A 195 2.29 8.23 18.26
CA ARG A 195 0.84 8.06 18.15
C ARG A 195 0.41 7.30 16.90
N THR A 196 1.28 7.23 15.89
CA THR A 196 1.01 6.54 14.64
C THR A 196 1.00 5.03 14.90
N ARG A 197 0.04 4.32 14.29
CA ARG A 197 -0.12 2.86 14.45
C ARG A 197 0.05 2.10 13.14
N ALA A 198 -0.34 2.71 12.03
CA ALA A 198 -0.12 2.17 10.71
C ALA A 198 0.14 3.31 9.72
N ILE A 199 0.98 3.03 8.73
CA ILE A 199 1.22 3.85 7.55
C ILE A 199 1.03 2.93 6.36
N PHE A 200 0.32 3.41 5.35
CA PHE A 200 0.01 2.71 4.12
C PHE A 200 0.58 3.51 2.95
N LEU A 201 1.17 2.81 2.01
CA LEU A 201 1.52 3.33 0.70
C LEU A 201 0.64 2.61 -0.32
N ASP A 202 -0.37 3.31 -0.83
CA ASP A 202 -1.27 2.76 -1.85
C ASP A 202 -0.82 3.22 -3.25
N LEU A 203 -0.45 2.27 -4.11
CA LEU A 203 -0.11 2.50 -5.53
C LEU A 203 -1.07 1.71 -6.43
N ILE A 204 -1.40 2.29 -7.57
CA ILE A 204 -2.10 1.59 -8.66
C ILE A 204 -1.22 1.66 -9.89
N VAL A 205 -0.79 0.50 -10.36
CA VAL A 205 0.19 0.35 -11.44
C VAL A 205 -0.44 -0.48 -12.56
N TYR A 206 -0.31 -0.03 -13.80
CA TYR A 206 -0.76 -0.72 -15.00
C TYR A 206 0.45 -1.15 -15.82
N ASN A 207 0.56 -2.43 -16.16
CA ASN A 207 1.63 -2.95 -17.01
C ASN A 207 1.06 -3.27 -18.39
N SER A 208 1.63 -2.66 -19.44
CA SER A 208 1.15 -2.83 -20.82
C SER A 208 1.56 -4.14 -21.46
N ASN A 209 2.63 -4.79 -21.00
CA ASN A 209 3.08 -6.07 -21.55
C ASN A 209 2.13 -7.21 -21.18
N VAL A 210 1.39 -7.04 -20.10
CA VAL A 210 0.48 -8.05 -19.53
C VAL A 210 -0.98 -7.59 -19.52
N ASP A 211 -1.23 -6.35 -19.98
CA ASP A 211 -2.53 -5.68 -19.98
C ASP A 211 -3.28 -5.83 -18.65
N ALA A 212 -2.59 -5.56 -17.54
CA ALA A 212 -3.16 -5.76 -16.20
C ALA A 212 -2.86 -4.61 -15.25
N ILE A 213 -3.80 -4.39 -14.32
CA ILE A 213 -3.69 -3.43 -13.22
C ILE A 213 -3.34 -4.17 -11.94
N PHE A 214 -2.29 -3.72 -11.27
CA PHE A 214 -1.83 -4.19 -9.98
C PHE A 214 -2.06 -3.12 -8.92
N THR A 215 -2.55 -3.54 -7.75
CA THR A 215 -2.62 -2.69 -6.56
C THR A 215 -1.49 -3.08 -5.62
N VAL A 216 -0.67 -2.11 -5.22
CA VAL A 216 0.41 -2.29 -4.24
C VAL A 216 -0.01 -1.58 -2.96
N LYS A 217 0.14 -2.27 -1.82
CA LYS A 217 -0.23 -1.78 -0.49
C LYS A 217 0.74 -2.25 0.58
#